data_AF-A0A960U6K7-F1
#
_entry.id   AF-A0A960U6K7-F1
#
_cell.length_a   1.000
_cell.length_b   1.000
_cell.length_c   1.000
_cell.angle_alpha   90.00
_cell.angle_beta   90.00
_cell.angle_gamma   90.00
#
_symmetry.space_group_name_H-M   'P 1'
#
loop_
_entity.id
_entity.type
_entity.pdbx_description
1 polymer ?
#
loop_
_entity_poly.entity_id
_entity_poly.type
_entity_poly.pdbx_seq_one_letter_code
_entity_poly.pdbx_strand_id
1 'polypeptide(L)'
;MKKNKTSHHSSQEEILPLEAFRKIAHNELLSLLQKASIEIIQQFIQLEVEELCGKVFSHKKNDLCHRGGSENGSIYIQGQKVPLRKPRVRKGNEELPLKSYKNLRKMDNISDRILN
;
A
#
# COMPACT_ATOMS: atom_id res chain seq x y z
N MET A 1 -30.73 52.32 23.38
CA MET A 1 -30.10 50.98 23.57
C MET A 1 -31.16 49.88 23.46
N LYS A 2 -31.13 49.06 22.41
CA LYS A 2 -31.93 47.81 22.31
C LYS A 2 -30.96 46.65 22.24
N LYS A 3 -31.11 45.70 23.17
CA LYS A 3 -30.18 44.61 23.47
C LYS A 3 -30.03 43.67 22.26
N ASN A 4 -28.79 43.43 21.84
CA ASN A 4 -28.43 42.44 20.84
C ASN A 4 -28.79 41.04 21.36
N LYS A 5 -29.67 40.34 20.63
CA LYS A 5 -29.90 38.90 20.82
C LYS A 5 -28.67 38.18 20.29
N THR A 6 -27.87 37.64 21.21
CA THR A 6 -26.83 36.66 20.91
C THR A 6 -27.49 35.39 20.37
N SER A 7 -27.36 35.18 19.06
CA SER A 7 -27.74 33.92 18.41
C SER A 7 -26.80 32.81 18.88
N HIS A 8 -27.27 31.97 19.81
CA HIS A 8 -26.68 30.67 20.07
C HIS A 8 -26.84 29.81 18.81
N HIS A 9 -25.78 29.71 18.02
CA HIS A 9 -25.69 28.70 16.97
C HIS A 9 -25.39 27.37 17.67
N SER A 10 -26.42 26.71 18.20
CA SER A 10 -26.28 25.34 18.68
C SER A 10 -25.93 24.48 17.48
N SER A 11 -24.68 24.06 17.38
CA SER A 11 -24.26 23.00 16.48
C SER A 11 -24.88 21.73 17.07
N GLN A 12 -26.12 21.42 16.69
CA GLN A 12 -26.72 20.15 17.05
C GLN A 12 -25.88 19.09 16.33
N GLU A 13 -25.13 18.29 17.08
CA GLU A 13 -24.47 17.09 16.58
C GLU A 13 -25.58 16.15 16.09
N GLU A 14 -25.87 16.22 14.80
CA GLU A 14 -26.90 15.38 14.19
C GLU A 14 -26.37 13.94 14.16
N ILE A 15 -26.89 13.11 15.07
CA ILE A 15 -26.50 11.71 15.17
C ILE A 15 -26.95 10.99 13.90
N LEU A 16 -25.99 10.43 13.16
CA LEU A 16 -26.28 9.67 11.94
C LEU A 16 -27.18 8.46 12.24
N PRO A 17 -28.14 8.14 11.35
CA PRO A 17 -28.87 6.87 11.43
C PRO A 17 -27.90 5.69 11.48
N LEU A 18 -28.18 4.69 12.32
CA LEU A 18 -27.28 3.57 12.57
C LEU A 18 -26.84 2.85 11.29
N GLU A 19 -27.75 2.67 10.33
CA GLU A 19 -27.41 2.05 9.05
C GLU A 19 -26.45 2.89 8.20
N ALA A 20 -26.67 4.21 8.16
CA ALA A 20 -25.80 5.14 7.45
C ALA A 20 -24.40 5.14 8.10
N PHE A 21 -24.35 5.22 9.43
CA PHE A 21 -23.11 5.12 10.18
C PHE A 21 -22.37 3.81 9.89
N ARG A 22 -23.04 2.66 9.99
CA ARG A 22 -22.43 1.34 9.71
C ARG A 22 -21.85 1.26 8.30
N LYS A 23 -22.59 1.74 7.30
CA LYS A 23 -22.13 1.72 5.90
C LYS A 23 -20.91 2.60 5.69
N ILE A 24 -20.93 3.82 6.22
CA ILE A 24 -19.80 4.75 6.13
C ILE A 24 -18.60 4.19 6.87
N ALA A 25 -18.76 3.78 8.13
CA ALA A 25 -17.69 3.22 8.95
C ALA A 25 -17.06 1.97 8.31
N HIS A 26 -17.88 1.07 7.76
CA HIS A 26 -17.39 -0.12 7.05
C HIS A 26 -16.53 0.25 5.84
N ASN A 27 -17.01 1.18 5.00
CA ASN A 27 -16.28 1.59 3.81
C ASN A 27 -14.97 2.32 4.15
N GLU A 28 -14.98 3.19 5.16
CA GLU A 28 -13.79 3.88 5.64
C GLU A 28 -12.76 2.89 6.20
N LEU A 29 -13.21 1.91 6.99
CA LEU A 29 -12.33 0.88 7.54
C LEU A 29 -11.70 0.03 6.42
N LEU A 30 -12.49 -0.39 5.43
CA LEU A 30 -11.98 -1.13 4.27
C LEU A 30 -10.96 -0.31 3.47
N SER A 31 -11.21 0.98 3.27
CA SER A 31 -10.29 1.90 2.60
C SER A 31 -8.96 2.01 3.34
N LEU A 32 -9.00 2.17 4.67
CA LEU A 32 -7.81 2.22 5.52
C LEU A 32 -7.02 0.92 5.50
N LEU A 33 -7.71 -0.22 5.63
CA LEU A 33 -7.08 -1.54 5.57
C LEU A 33 -6.43 -1.79 4.21
N GLN A 34 -7.07 -1.38 3.11
CA GLN A 34 -6.50 -1.49 1.78
C GLN A 34 -5.22 -0.66 1.65
N LYS A 35 -5.23 0.59 2.11
CA LYS A 35 -4.03 1.47 2.08
C LYS A 35 -2.88 0.88 2.89
N ALA A 36 -3.14 0.46 4.13
CA ALA A 36 -2.14 -0.18 4.98
C ALA A 36 -1.58 -1.47 4.35
N SER A 37 -2.44 -2.30 3.76
CA SER A 37 -2.02 -3.53 3.09
C SER A 37 -1.09 -3.24 1.92
N ILE A 38 -1.38 -2.21 1.12
CA ILE A 38 -0.52 -1.80 0.01
C ILE A 38 0.86 -1.40 0.55
N GLU A 39 0.91 -0.56 1.59
CA GLU A 39 2.18 -0.11 2.21
C GLU A 39 3.03 -1.28 2.69
N ILE A 40 2.44 -2.24 3.41
CA ILE A 40 3.13 -3.45 3.88
C ILE A 40 3.68 -4.25 2.70
N ILE A 41 2.89 -4.40 1.63
CA ILE A 41 3.34 -5.08 0.42
C ILE A 41 4.53 -4.35 -0.23
N GLN A 42 4.55 -3.01 -0.27
CA GLN A 42 5.69 -2.27 -0.80
C GLN A 42 6.94 -2.52 0.05
N GLN A 43 6.79 -2.63 1.38
CA GLN A 43 7.89 -2.94 2.28
C GLN A 43 8.44 -4.35 2.02
N PHE A 44 7.61 -5.36 1.79
CA PHE A 44 8.10 -6.70 1.43
C PHE A 44 8.88 -6.71 0.12
N ILE A 45 8.42 -5.96 -0.88
CA ILE A 45 9.17 -5.81 -2.14
C ILE A 45 10.51 -5.09 -1.88
N GLN A 46 10.52 -4.08 -1.03
CA GLN A 46 11.73 -3.33 -0.67
C GLN A 46 12.73 -4.19 0.12
N LEU A 47 12.26 -5.08 1.00
CA LEU A 47 13.11 -6.03 1.71
C LEU A 47 13.83 -6.96 0.73
N GLU A 48 13.13 -7.51 -0.25
CA GLU A 48 13.77 -8.31 -1.32
C GLU A 48 14.80 -7.48 -2.11
N VAL A 49 14.51 -6.21 -2.40
CA VAL A 49 15.48 -5.30 -3.04
C VAL A 49 16.72 -5.11 -2.17
N GLU A 50 16.56 -4.95 -0.85
CA GLU A 50 17.68 -4.82 0.08
C GLU A 50 18.49 -6.11 0.21
N GLU A 51 17.85 -7.28 0.18
CA GLU A 51 18.55 -8.57 0.13
C GLU A 51 19.41 -8.70 -1.13
N LEU A 52 18.89 -8.27 -2.28
CA LEU A 52 19.59 -8.36 -3.56
C LEU A 52 20.67 -7.27 -3.76
N CYS A 53 20.41 -6.05 -3.28
CA CYS A 53 21.25 -4.88 -3.55
C CYS A 53 22.05 -4.38 -2.34
N GLY A 54 21.85 -4.96 -1.16
CA GLY A 54 22.33 -4.43 0.12
C GLY A 54 21.52 -3.23 0.62
N LYS A 55 21.74 -2.83 1.88
CA LYS A 55 21.10 -1.66 2.49
C LYS A 55 21.41 -0.38 1.72
N VAL A 56 20.50 0.59 1.76
CA VAL A 56 20.74 1.91 1.18
C VAL A 56 21.98 2.53 1.85
N PHE A 57 22.84 3.18 1.05
CA PHE A 57 24.11 3.79 1.47
C PHE A 57 25.16 2.84 2.08
N SER A 58 24.97 1.53 1.99
CA SER A 58 26.01 0.57 2.39
C SER A 58 27.09 0.39 1.32
N HIS A 59 28.34 0.13 1.74
CA HIS A 59 29.42 -0.24 0.83
C HIS A 59 29.06 -1.55 0.12
N LYS A 60 29.10 -1.53 -1.22
CA LYS A 60 28.73 -2.69 -2.04
C LYS A 60 29.82 -3.75 -2.03
N LYS A 61 29.43 -4.99 -1.77
CA LYS A 61 30.22 -6.17 -2.12
C LYS A 61 30.07 -6.44 -3.63
N ASN A 62 31.11 -6.97 -4.27
CA ASN A 62 31.15 -7.16 -5.74
C ASN A 62 30.01 -8.04 -6.30
N ASP A 63 29.40 -8.90 -5.50
CA ASP A 63 28.38 -9.86 -5.97
C ASP A 63 26.94 -9.34 -5.90
N LEU A 64 26.72 -8.13 -5.36
CA LEU A 64 25.38 -7.57 -5.17
C LEU A 64 24.81 -6.97 -6.46
N CYS A 65 23.48 -6.97 -6.56
CA CYS A 65 22.76 -6.32 -7.64
C CYS A 65 22.74 -4.79 -7.49
N HIS A 66 22.33 -4.10 -8.55
CA HIS A 66 22.17 -2.66 -8.62
C HIS A 66 20.68 -2.27 -8.69
N ARG A 67 20.31 -1.17 -8.02
CA ARG A 67 18.98 -0.57 -8.15
C ARG A 67 18.87 0.11 -9.53
N GLY A 68 17.87 -0.28 -10.33
CA GLY A 68 17.62 0.22 -11.68
C GLY A 68 16.51 1.28 -11.76
N GLY A 69 16.19 1.94 -10.65
CA GLY A 69 15.04 2.85 -10.55
C GLY A 69 13.73 2.08 -10.30
N SER A 70 12.60 2.65 -10.75
CA SER A 70 11.27 2.05 -10.60
C SER A 70 10.43 2.26 -11.86
N GLU A 71 9.41 1.43 -12.05
CA GLU A 71 8.44 1.53 -13.13
C GLU A 71 6.99 1.48 -12.62
N ASN A 72 6.04 1.84 -13.48
CA ASN A 72 4.62 1.66 -13.18
C ASN A 72 4.26 0.17 -13.30
N GLY A 73 3.59 -0.35 -12.29
CA GLY A 73 3.09 -1.72 -12.26
C GLY A 73 1.75 -1.79 -11.55
N SER A 74 1.28 -3.03 -11.38
CA SER A 74 0.08 -3.34 -10.61
C SER A 74 0.20 -4.71 -9.96
N ILE A 75 -0.56 -4.91 -8.88
CA ILE A 75 -0.73 -6.16 -8.15
C ILE A 75 -2.22 -6.49 -8.03
N TYR A 76 -2.57 -7.70 -7.60
CA TYR A 76 -3.94 -8.06 -7.25
C TYR A 76 -4.09 -8.19 -5.73
N ILE A 77 -5.13 -7.56 -5.18
CA ILE A 77 -5.52 -7.67 -3.77
C ILE A 77 -7.01 -8.01 -3.76
N GLN A 78 -7.39 -9.15 -3.18
CA GLN A 78 -8.79 -9.63 -3.15
C GLN A 78 -9.45 -9.61 -4.54
N GLY A 79 -8.73 -10.05 -5.57
CA GLY A 79 -9.21 -10.03 -6.97
C GLY A 79 -9.25 -8.65 -7.64
N GLN A 80 -8.98 -7.56 -6.92
CA GLN A 80 -8.93 -6.22 -7.48
C GLN A 80 -7.51 -5.85 -7.93
N LYS A 81 -7.40 -5.26 -9.12
CA LYS A 81 -6.13 -4.76 -9.65
C LYS A 81 -5.79 -3.41 -9.03
N VAL A 82 -4.67 -3.32 -8.34
CA VAL A 82 -4.21 -2.12 -7.62
C VAL A 82 -2.89 -1.63 -8.20
N PRO A 83 -2.74 -0.33 -8.51
CA PRO A 83 -1.49 0.24 -9.04
C PRO A 83 -0.38 0.24 -7.97
N LEU A 84 0.86 0.04 -8.40
CA LEU A 84 2.05 0.00 -7.54
C LEU A 84 3.27 0.51 -8.34
N ARG A 85 4.17 1.24 -7.69
CA ARG A 85 5.52 1.49 -8.23
C ARG A 85 6.40 0.27 -7.99
N LYS A 86 6.81 -0.42 -9.07
CA LYS A 86 7.68 -1.60 -9.00
C LYS A 86 9.15 -1.18 -9.04
N PRO A 87 9.96 -1.45 -8.00
CA PRO A 87 11.40 -1.29 -8.09
C PRO A 87 12.01 -2.21 -9.15
N ARG A 88 13.12 -1.78 -9.74
CA ARG A 88 13.91 -2.58 -10.68
C ARG A 88 15.25 -2.92 -10.06
N VAL A 89 15.66 -4.17 -10.20
CA VAL A 89 16.95 -4.68 -9.72
C VAL A 89 17.70 -5.26 -10.91
N ARG A 90 18.99 -4.95 -11.03
CA ARG A 90 19.82 -5.34 -12.17
C ARG A 90 21.09 -6.06 -11.73
N LYS A 91 21.50 -7.09 -12.45
CA LYS A 91 22.80 -7.74 -12.29
C LYS A 91 23.53 -7.62 -13.62
N GLY A 92 24.60 -6.81 -13.66
CA GLY A 92 25.19 -6.36 -14.92
C GLY A 92 24.15 -5.65 -15.81
N ASN A 93 23.96 -6.17 -17.03
CA ASN A 93 23.03 -5.61 -18.02
C ASN A 93 21.64 -6.26 -18.00
N GLU A 94 21.36 -7.17 -17.08
CA GLU A 94 20.09 -7.89 -17.01
C GLU A 94 19.23 -7.39 -15.84
N GLU A 95 17.91 -7.28 -16.06
CA GLU A 95 16.96 -7.04 -14.98
C GLU A 95 16.56 -8.36 -14.33
N LEU A 96 16.71 -8.43 -13.02
CA LEU A 96 16.29 -9.56 -12.22
C LEU A 96 14.82 -9.39 -11.80
N PRO A 97 13.99 -10.43 -11.96
CA PRO A 97 12.62 -10.37 -11.50
C PRO A 97 12.54 -10.45 -9.96
N LEU A 98 11.77 -9.54 -9.36
CA LEU A 98 11.41 -9.61 -7.95
C LEU A 98 10.34 -10.68 -7.74
N LYS A 99 10.63 -11.69 -6.91
CA LYS A 99 9.74 -12.81 -6.60
C LYS A 99 8.50 -12.35 -5.85
N SER A 100 8.68 -11.46 -4.87
CA SER A 100 7.59 -10.83 -4.11
C SER A 100 6.55 -10.23 -5.05
N TYR A 101 7.00 -9.35 -5.96
CA TYR A 101 6.15 -8.73 -6.97
C TYR A 101 5.52 -9.76 -7.93
N LYS A 102 6.29 -10.74 -8.42
CA LYS A 102 5.75 -11.78 -9.32
C LYS A 102 4.63 -12.60 -8.68
N ASN A 103 4.74 -12.92 -7.40
CA ASN A 103 3.68 -13.62 -6.66
C ASN A 103 2.44 -12.73 -6.52
N LEU A 104 2.63 -11.43 -6.25
CA LEU A 104 1.54 -10.46 -6.08
C LEU A 104 0.81 -10.10 -7.38
N ARG A 105 1.42 -10.36 -8.54
CA ARG A 105 0.84 -10.07 -9.86
C ARG A 105 -0.11 -11.18 -10.35
N LYS A 106 -0.14 -12.34 -9.69
CA LYS A 106 -1.08 -13.41 -10.02
C LYS A 106 -2.44 -13.09 -9.40
N MET A 107 -3.53 -13.40 -10.10
CA MET A 107 -4.89 -13.18 -9.60
C MET A 107 -5.25 -14.11 -8.43
N ASP A 108 -4.57 -15.25 -8.29
CA ASP A 108 -4.73 -16.15 -7.16
C ASP A 108 -4.56 -15.37 -5.85
N ASN A 109 -5.49 -15.54 -4.91
CA ASN A 109 -5.40 -14.85 -3.63
C ASN A 109 -4.02 -15.13 -3.02
N ILE A 110 -3.31 -14.07 -2.66
CA ILE A 110 -2.12 -14.17 -1.82
C ILE A 110 -2.41 -15.04 -0.59
N SER A 111 -3.62 -14.91 -0.03
CA SER A 111 -4.11 -15.74 1.07
C SER A 111 -3.93 -17.24 0.78
N ASP A 112 -4.29 -17.71 -0.41
CA ASP A 112 -4.21 -19.14 -0.79
C ASP A 112 -2.76 -19.61 -0.96
N ARG A 113 -1.79 -18.70 -1.09
CA ARG A 113 -0.36 -19.01 -1.27
C ARG A 113 0.48 -18.78 -0.01
N ILE A 114 0.01 -17.97 0.94
CA ILE A 114 0.71 -17.68 2.20
C ILE A 114 0.21 -18.58 3.35
N LEU A 115 -1.06 -19.00 3.32
CA LEU A 115 -1.69 -19.78 4.40
C LEU A 115 -1.70 -21.31 4.15
N ASN A 116 -1.09 -21.78 3.06
CA ASN A 116 -0.94 -23.20 2.73
C ASN A 116 0.49 -23.68 2.95
#